data_AF-A0A2V8R7J0-F1
#
_entry.id   AF-A0A2V8R7J0-F1
#
_cell.length_a   1.000
_cell.length_b   1.000
_cell.length_c   1.000
_cell.angle_alpha   90.00
_cell.angle_beta   90.00
_cell.angle_gamma   90.00
#
_symmetry.space_group_name_H-M   'P 1'
#
loop_
_entity.id
_entity.type
_entity.pdbx_description
1 polymer ?
#
loop_
_entity_poly.entity_id
_entity_poly.type
_entity_poly.pdbx_seq_one_letter_code
_entity_poly.pdbx_strand_id
1 'polypeptide(L)' 'MVRTLVEDEELKWLRAMAEGSRPFEESGLWERLSALDLKEIKLLPARERLGVGYYTTARRRAAQLKEVA' A
#
# COMPACT_ATOMS: atom_id res chain seq x y z
N MET A 1 -17.00 14.16 -9.05
CA MET A 1 -15.82 13.32 -9.32
C MET A 1 -15.64 12.38 -8.14
N VAL A 2 -15.73 11.07 -8.34
CA VAL A 2 -15.35 10.11 -7.29
C VAL A 2 -13.83 10.16 -7.23
N ARG A 3 -13.28 10.74 -6.17
CA ARG A 3 -11.83 10.79 -5.95
C ARG A 3 -11.37 9.37 -5.65
N THR A 4 -10.53 8.80 -6.52
CA THR A 4 -9.84 7.54 -6.27
C THR A 4 -8.92 7.70 -5.07
N LEU A 5 -8.86 6.66 -4.22
CA LEU A 5 -8.05 6.66 -3.01
C LEU A 5 -6.59 6.28 -3.31
N VAL A 6 -6.36 5.50 -4.37
CA VAL A 6 -5.06 5.21 -4.98
C VAL A 6 -5.07 5.70 -6.43
N GLU A 7 -4.04 6.39 -6.90
CA GLU A 7 -3.84 6.72 -8.32
C GLU A 7 -3.09 5.60 -9.07
N ASP A 8 -3.09 5.62 -10.41
CA ASP A 8 -2.47 4.52 -11.18
C ASP A 8 -0.96 4.43 -10.97
N GLU A 9 -0.29 5.58 -10.87
CA GLU A 9 1.14 5.65 -10.54
C GLU A 9 1.40 5.18 -9.10
N GLU A 10 0.52 5.53 -8.17
CA GLU A 10 0.58 5.06 -6.77
C GLU A 10 0.44 3.54 -6.70
N LEU A 11 -0.46 2.95 -7.48
CA LEU A 11 -0.63 1.50 -7.54
C LEU A 11 0.61 0.79 -8.08
N LYS A 12 1.25 1.34 -9.13
CA LYS A 12 2.52 0.82 -9.68
C LYS A 12 3.63 0.88 -8.64
N TRP A 13 3.73 1.99 -7.91
CA TRP A 13 4.73 2.16 -6.85
C TRP A 13 4.53 1.17 -5.71
N LEU A 14 3.29 1.02 -5.24
CA LEU A 14 2.94 0.05 -4.20
C LEU A 14 3.33 -1.37 -4.62
N ARG A 15 3.02 -1.75 -5.86
CA ARG A 15 3.40 -3.04 -6.42
C ARG A 15 4.92 -3.25 -6.43
N ALA A 16 5.69 -2.28 -6.93
CA ALA A 16 7.14 -2.37 -6.97
C ALA A 16 7.77 -2.51 -5.57
N MET A 17 7.22 -1.82 -4.56
CA MET A 17 7.65 -1.98 -3.17
C MET A 17 7.27 -3.34 -2.58
N ALA A 18 6.08 -3.85 -2.90
CA ALA A 18 5.63 -5.17 -2.46
C ALA A 18 6.49 -6.30 -3.03
N GLU A 19 6.86 -6.19 -4.31
CA GLU A 19 7.77 -7.11 -5.01
C GLU A 19 9.22 -6.98 -4.51
N GLY A 20 9.55 -5.91 -3.78
CA GLY A 20 10.88 -5.62 -3.29
C GLY A 20 11.83 -5.04 -4.34
N SER A 21 11.31 -4.71 -5.53
CA SER A 21 12.05 -4.00 -6.58
C SER A 21 12.32 -2.54 -6.22
N ARG A 22 11.59 -2.00 -5.24
CA ARG A 22 11.78 -0.66 -4.68
C ARG A 22 11.82 -0.70 -3.15
N PRO A 23 12.68 0.09 -2.48
CA PRO A 23 12.63 0.23 -1.03
C PRO A 23 11.28 0.80 -0.58
N PHE A 24 10.86 0.41 0.62
CA PHE A 24 9.68 0.98 1.25
C PHE A 24 9.95 2.42 1.68
N GLU A 25 9.05 3.33 1.30
CA GLU A 25 9.16 4.75 1.57
C GLU A 25 7.84 5.28 2.14
N GLU A 26 7.92 6.00 3.27
CA GLU A 26 6.76 6.65 3.86
C GLU A 26 6.32 7.81 2.98
N SER A 27 5.03 7.88 2.67
CA SER A 27 4.44 8.91 1.79
C SER A 27 3.02 9.21 2.23
N GLY A 28 2.41 10.30 1.76
CA GLY A 28 1.00 10.61 2.06
C GLY A 28 0.01 9.54 1.59
N LEU A 29 0.43 8.62 0.72
CA LEU A 29 -0.31 7.41 0.37
C LEU A 29 -0.34 6.40 1.53
N TRP A 30 0.76 6.26 2.26
CA TRP A 30 0.87 5.39 3.44
C TRP A 30 -0.09 5.78 4.54
N GLU A 31 -0.11 7.08 4.88
CA GLU A 31 -0.98 7.61 5.93
C GLU A 31 -2.45 7.33 5.60
N ARG A 32 -2.84 7.55 4.33
CA ARG A 32 -4.20 7.24 3.85
C ARG A 32 -4.54 5.75 3.95
N LEU A 33 -3.66 4.86 3.47
CA LEU A 33 -3.93 3.42 3.47
C LEU A 33 -3.87 2.79 4.86
N SER A 34 -3.03 3.32 5.75
CA SER A 34 -2.90 2.84 7.13
C SER A 34 -4.04 3.26 8.03
N ALA A 35 -4.75 4.34 7.68
CA ALA A 35 -5.93 4.80 8.40
C ALA A 35 -7.18 3.94 8.16
N LEU A 36 -7.17 3.07 7.14
CA LEU A 36 -8.31 2.23 6.78
C LEU A 36 -8.44 1.01 7.71
N ASP A 37 -9.65 0.77 8.20
CA ASP A 37 -9.98 -0.46 8.91
C ASP A 37 -10.41 -1.60 7.95
N LEU A 38 -10.51 -2.83 8.48
CA LEU A 38 -10.89 -4.01 7.68
C LEU A 38 -12.30 -3.94 7.08
N LYS A 39 -13.23 -3.18 7.69
CA LYS A 39 -14.59 -3.01 7.17
C LYS A 39 -14.58 -2.03 6.01
N GLU A 40 -13.86 -0.91 6.15
CA GLU A 40 -13.65 0.07 5.10
C GLU A 40 -12.99 -0.58 3.88
N ILE A 41 -11.91 -1.35 4.09
CA ILE A 41 -11.21 -2.07 3.01
C ILE A 41 -12.15 -2.99 2.23
N LYS A 42 -13.10 -3.66 2.89
CA LYS A 42 -14.05 -4.57 2.22
C LYS A 42 -15.05 -3.84 1.31
N LEU A 43 -15.35 -2.59 1.61
CA LEU A 43 -16.26 -1.74 0.82
C LEU A 43 -15.55 -1.06 -0.36
N LEU A 44 -14.22 -1.10 -0.39
CA LEU A 44 -13.44 -0.46 -1.43
C LEU A 44 -13.56 -1.18 -2.79
N PRO A 45 -13.49 -0.43 -3.90
CA PRO A 45 -13.32 -1.00 -5.23
C PRO A 45 -12.13 -1.97 -5.30
N ALA A 46 -12.17 -2.94 -6.23
CA ALA A 46 -11.14 -3.97 -6.33
C ALA A 46 -9.71 -3.40 -6.48
N ARG A 47 -9.57 -2.31 -7.23
CA ARG A 47 -8.30 -1.58 -7.42
C ARG A 47 -7.71 -1.04 -6.12
N GLU A 48 -8.54 -0.42 -5.30
CA GLU A 48 -8.16 0.12 -3.99
C GLU A 48 -7.75 -0.99 -3.02
N ARG A 49 -8.50 -2.10 -3.02
CA ARG A 49 -8.15 -3.31 -2.25
C ARG A 49 -6.80 -3.88 -2.66
N LEU A 50 -6.48 -3.88 -3.95
CA LEU A 50 -5.15 -4.26 -4.44
C LEU A 50 -4.07 -3.32 -3.91
N GLY A 51 -4.29 -2.01 -3.94
CA GLY A 51 -3.38 -1.02 -3.37
C GLY A 51 -3.07 -1.28 -1.89
N VAL A 52 -4.10 -1.50 -1.08
CA VAL A 52 -3.96 -1.86 0.34
C VAL A 52 -3.17 -3.17 0.52
N GLY A 53 -3.41 -4.17 -0.33
CA GLY A 53 -2.70 -5.45 -0.30
C GLY A 53 -1.20 -5.31 -0.60
N TYR A 54 -0.85 -4.55 -1.64
CA TYR A 54 0.54 -4.24 -1.97
C TYR A 54 1.22 -3.46 -0.84
N TYR A 55 0.54 -2.44 -0.30
CA TYR A 55 1.03 -1.68 0.85
C TYR A 55 1.34 -2.59 2.05
N THR A 56 0.42 -3.46 2.43
CA THR A 56 0.57 -4.38 3.57
C THR A 56 1.77 -5.31 3.36
N THR A 57 1.94 -5.82 2.14
CA THR A 57 3.06 -6.68 1.76
C THR A 57 4.39 -5.94 1.83
N ALA A 58 4.45 -4.73 1.25
CA ALA A 58 5.63 -3.88 1.27
C ALA A 58 6.06 -3.52 2.71
N ARG A 59 5.10 -3.15 3.57
CA ARG A 59 5.35 -2.85 4.99
C ARG A 59 5.90 -4.04 5.75
N ARG A 60 5.31 -5.23 5.56
CA ARG A 60 5.79 -6.46 6.20
C ARG A 60 7.22 -6.78 5.80
N ARG A 61 7.54 -6.65 4.51
CA ARG A 61 8.89 -6.86 3.99
C ARG A 61 9.88 -5.86 4.58
N ALA A 62 9.52 -4.58 4.65
CA ALA A 62 10.35 -3.54 5.24
C ALA A 62 10.64 -3.79 6.73
N ALA A 63 9.64 -4.25 7.49
CA ALA A 63 9.83 -4.62 8.89
C ALA A 63 10.81 -5.80 9.04
N GLN A 64 10.67 -6.84 8.21
CA GLN A 64 11.59 -7.99 8.20
C GLN A 64 13.03 -7.59 7.86
N LEU A 65 13.23 -6.67 6.91
CA LEU A 65 14.57 -6.19 6.56
C LEU A 65 15.23 -5.40 7.71
N LYS A 66 14.43 -4.68 8.52
CA LYS A 66 14.93 -3.95 9.70
C LYS A 66 15.26 -4.86 10.88
N GLU A 67 14.64 -6.04 10.97
CA GLU A 67 14.94 -7.03 12.03
C GLU A 67 16.21 -7.85 11.76
N VAL A 68 16.67 -7.89 10.50
CA VAL A 68 17.82 -8.69 10.05
C VAL A 68 19.11 -7.86 9.90
N ALA A 69 19.01 -6.52 9.93
CA ALA A 69 20.13 -5.58 9.83
C ALA A 69 20.63 -5.14 11.21
#